data_AF-A0A3P7V6L8-F1
#
_entry.id   AF-A0A3P7V6L8-F1
#
_cell.length_a   1.000
_cell.length_b   1.000
_cell.length_c   1.000
_cell.angle_alpha   90.00
_cell.angle_beta   90.00
_cell.angle_gamma   90.00
#
_symmetry.space_group_name_H-M   'P 1'
#
loop_
_entity.id
_entity.type
_entity.pdbx_description
1 polymer ?
#
loop_
_entity_poly.entity_id
_entity_poly.type
_entity_poly.pdbx_seq_one_letter_code
_entity_poly.pdbx_strand_id
1 'polypeptide(L)'
;MNVINPSSSEKKIITLGDIVGKLEEGTPGLCAPQEHKSNHQIPISYVSYGPFSSFAPQFDSTWATLCERDSRLLLGTYGDRTNVTNAISLREMVDNCGEYMIKVVDDLLDTLTNGEHRRTIKALETDADKSSVSQMKNAVDKIDLNKLLNDVESLENIGIDVSFTSDIRKLYKLQTVQETRQATLNKTGVMISDLALLQKNRLNSVPPTTLTEQPPPSSQELNLANKVQGKLHSQIAQYAKPGNVISPPVIHNAVGLNEEDIDLLNEFFTAAPPTTVV
;
A
#
# COMPACT_ATOMS: atom_id res chain seq x y z
N MET A 1 -30.90 -64.82 -19.59
CA MET A 1 -29.65 -64.04 -19.75
C MET A 1 -30.03 -62.56 -19.75
N ASN A 2 -30.09 -61.93 -18.58
CA ASN A 2 -30.23 -60.47 -18.48
C ASN A 2 -28.83 -59.89 -18.30
N VAL A 3 -28.28 -59.37 -19.40
CA VAL A 3 -27.04 -58.60 -19.37
C VAL A 3 -27.39 -57.22 -18.81
N ILE A 4 -27.02 -56.96 -17.56
CA ILE A 4 -27.10 -55.64 -16.94
C ILE A 4 -25.99 -54.81 -17.59
N ASN A 5 -26.37 -53.93 -18.50
CA ASN A 5 -25.51 -52.87 -19.00
C ASN A 5 -25.21 -51.90 -17.83
N PRO A 6 -23.95 -51.68 -17.41
CA PRO A 6 -23.64 -50.63 -16.45
C PRO A 6 -23.81 -49.29 -17.18
N SER A 7 -25.02 -48.75 -17.14
CA SER A 7 -25.29 -47.37 -17.56
C SER A 7 -24.37 -46.45 -16.80
N SER A 8 -23.46 -45.80 -17.54
CA SER A 8 -22.67 -44.62 -17.20
C SER A 8 -22.95 -44.08 -15.80
N SER A 9 -22.15 -44.51 -14.83
CA SER A 9 -22.13 -43.86 -13.51
C SER A 9 -21.57 -42.45 -13.70
N GLU A 10 -22.45 -41.48 -13.97
CA GLU A 10 -22.08 -40.07 -13.92
C GLU A 10 -21.46 -39.81 -12.55
N LYS A 11 -20.13 -39.63 -12.54
CA LYS A 11 -19.40 -39.31 -11.33
C LYS A 11 -19.89 -37.95 -10.88
N LYS A 12 -20.75 -37.93 -9.85
CA LYS A 12 -21.20 -36.70 -9.24
C LYS A 12 -19.95 -35.94 -8.75
N ILE A 13 -19.69 -34.78 -9.33
CA ILE A 13 -18.61 -33.90 -8.89
C ILE A 13 -19.08 -33.30 -7.58
N ILE A 14 -18.50 -33.77 -6.47
CA ILE A 14 -18.74 -33.25 -5.13
C ILE A 14 -17.61 -32.27 -4.84
N THR A 15 -17.94 -31.03 -4.48
CA THR A 15 -16.93 -30.08 -4.06
C THR A 15 -16.55 -30.32 -2.60
N LEU A 16 -15.34 -29.96 -2.21
CA LEU A 16 -14.92 -30.08 -0.81
C LEU A 16 -15.87 -29.30 0.14
N GLY A 17 -16.44 -28.19 -0.34
CA GLY A 17 -17.45 -27.42 0.39
C GLY A 17 -18.75 -28.17 0.66
N ASP A 18 -19.14 -29.10 -0.21
CA ASP A 18 -20.32 -29.95 0.00
C ASP A 18 -20.09 -31.02 1.08
N ILE A 19 -18.82 -31.37 1.35
CA ILE A 19 -18.43 -32.35 2.36
C ILE A 19 -18.21 -31.68 3.73
N VAL A 20 -17.55 -30.52 3.74
CA VAL A 20 -17.06 -29.87 4.97
C VAL A 20 -18.00 -28.78 5.49
N GLY A 21 -18.84 -28.19 4.62
CA GLY A 21 -19.68 -27.04 4.96
C GLY A 21 -18.91 -25.71 4.98
N LYS A 22 -19.63 -24.59 5.11
CA LYS A 22 -19.01 -23.26 5.28
C LYS A 22 -18.58 -23.08 6.74
N LEU A 23 -17.48 -22.36 6.95
CA LEU A 23 -17.04 -22.00 8.30
C LEU A 23 -17.92 -20.87 8.85
N GLU A 24 -18.74 -21.16 9.86
CA GLU A 24 -19.66 -20.20 10.48
C GLU A 24 -19.03 -19.41 11.64
N GLU A 25 -18.01 -19.98 12.31
CA GLU A 25 -17.36 -19.39 13.49
C GLU A 25 -15.84 -19.29 13.29
N GLY A 26 -15.26 -18.14 13.67
CA GLY A 26 -13.82 -17.90 13.64
C GLY A 26 -13.50 -16.42 13.78
N THR A 27 -12.31 -16.09 14.29
CA THR A 27 -11.85 -14.69 14.34
C THR A 27 -11.03 -14.39 13.07
N PRO A 28 -11.45 -13.44 12.23
CA PRO A 28 -10.82 -13.17 10.93
C PRO A 28 -9.54 -12.31 11.04
N GLY A 29 -9.09 -11.97 12.25
CA GLY A 29 -7.89 -11.16 12.48
C GLY A 29 -7.23 -11.42 13.83
N LEU A 30 -5.98 -10.95 13.96
CA LEU A 30 -5.38 -10.71 15.27
C LEU A 30 -6.29 -9.73 16.02
N CYS A 31 -6.58 -9.95 17.30
CA CYS A 31 -7.24 -8.94 18.12
C CYS A 31 -6.57 -7.59 17.85
N ALA A 32 -7.35 -6.57 17.45
CA ALA A 32 -6.80 -5.25 17.20
C ALA A 32 -5.87 -4.91 18.38
N PRO A 33 -4.61 -4.52 18.13
CA PRO A 33 -3.66 -4.30 19.19
C PRO A 33 -4.30 -3.33 20.17
N GLN A 34 -4.63 -3.84 21.35
CA GLN A 34 -5.20 -3.03 22.39
C GLN A 34 -4.10 -2.05 22.78
N GLU A 35 -4.29 -0.78 22.45
CA GLU A 35 -3.35 0.25 22.90
C GLU A 35 -3.22 0.17 24.41
N HIS A 36 -2.02 -0.14 24.89
CA HIS A 36 -1.77 -0.17 26.31
C HIS A 36 -2.03 1.22 26.87
N LYS A 37 -2.76 1.31 27.99
CA LYS A 37 -3.08 2.56 28.69
C LYS A 37 -1.84 3.39 29.04
N SER A 38 -0.65 2.79 29.05
CA SER A 38 0.63 3.47 29.22
C SER A 38 1.04 4.36 28.05
N ASN A 39 0.42 4.22 26.87
CA ASN A 39 0.71 5.05 25.70
C ASN A 39 -0.12 6.35 25.67
N HIS A 40 -1.10 6.49 26.58
CA HIS A 40 -1.88 7.72 26.68
C HIS A 40 -1.06 8.83 27.35
N GLN A 41 -0.87 9.92 26.61
CA GLN A 41 -0.30 11.16 27.14
C GLN A 41 -1.41 11.94 27.86
N ILE A 42 -1.31 12.02 29.19
CA ILE A 42 -2.30 12.64 30.07
C ILE A 42 -1.61 13.85 30.73
N PRO A 43 -2.10 15.09 30.49
CA PRO A 43 -1.57 16.26 31.16
C PRO A 43 -1.97 16.31 32.63
N ILE A 44 -1.23 17.09 33.43
CA ILE A 44 -1.58 17.40 34.82
C ILE A 44 -2.95 18.09 34.87
N SER A 45 -3.80 17.70 35.83
CA SER A 45 -5.09 18.33 36.07
C SER A 45 -4.91 19.54 36.98
N TYR A 46 -5.44 20.71 36.59
CA TYR A 46 -5.40 21.93 37.40
C TYR A 46 -6.74 22.14 38.08
N VAL A 47 -6.72 22.35 39.40
CA VAL A 47 -7.93 22.46 40.22
C VAL A 47 -8.04 23.86 40.81
N SER A 48 -9.21 24.48 40.68
CA SER A 48 -9.51 25.77 41.29
C SER A 48 -10.41 25.60 42.50
N TYR A 49 -9.92 25.94 43.68
CA TYR A 49 -10.65 25.86 44.96
C TYR A 49 -11.42 27.15 45.30
N GLY A 50 -11.47 28.10 44.37
CA GLY A 50 -12.15 29.38 44.56
C GLY A 50 -11.32 30.44 45.33
N PRO A 51 -11.93 31.60 45.62
CA PRO A 51 -11.24 32.73 46.27
C PRO A 51 -10.71 32.38 47.67
N PHE A 52 -9.58 32.98 48.07
CA PHE A 52 -8.90 32.81 49.38
C PHE A 52 -8.33 31.41 49.68
N SER A 53 -8.20 30.53 48.68
CA SER A 53 -7.66 29.17 48.84
C SER A 53 -6.19 29.04 48.40
N SER A 54 -5.33 29.98 48.79
CA SER A 54 -3.91 30.00 48.36
C SER A 54 -3.07 28.84 48.90
N PHE A 55 -3.54 28.19 49.97
CA PHE A 55 -2.87 27.03 50.59
C PHE A 55 -3.38 25.68 50.09
N ALA A 56 -4.44 25.65 49.26
CA ALA A 56 -4.91 24.40 48.67
C ALA A 56 -3.96 23.95 47.55
N PRO A 57 -3.77 22.63 47.37
CA PRO A 57 -3.06 22.09 46.21
C PRO A 57 -3.67 22.64 44.91
N GLN A 58 -2.85 23.09 43.97
CA GLN A 58 -3.35 23.73 42.73
C GLN A 58 -3.40 22.77 41.54
N PHE A 59 -2.80 21.59 41.67
CA PHE A 59 -2.69 20.61 40.61
C PHE A 59 -2.74 19.18 41.17
N ASP A 60 -3.24 18.26 40.34
CA ASP A 60 -3.26 16.81 40.59
C ASP A 60 -2.49 16.10 39.47
N SER A 61 -1.44 15.37 39.87
CA SER A 61 -0.53 14.64 38.99
C SER A 61 -0.66 13.11 39.11
N THR A 62 -1.62 12.61 39.88
CA THR A 62 -1.76 11.17 40.20
C THR A 62 -1.84 10.27 38.97
N TRP A 63 -2.42 10.77 37.87
CA TRP A 63 -2.56 10.05 36.59
C TRP A 63 -1.87 10.74 35.41
N ALA A 64 -1.01 11.73 35.68
CA ALA A 64 -0.33 12.48 34.62
C ALA A 64 0.89 11.71 34.10
N THR A 65 1.04 11.64 32.77
CA THR A 65 2.23 11.11 32.08
C THR A 65 3.11 12.22 31.50
N LEU A 66 2.58 13.42 31.33
CA LEU A 66 3.33 14.59 30.87
C LEU A 66 3.98 15.35 32.02
N CYS A 67 5.12 16.01 31.75
CA CYS A 67 5.74 16.88 32.75
C CYS A 67 4.93 18.17 32.96
N GLU A 68 5.21 18.89 34.05
CA GLU A 68 4.52 20.14 34.39
C GLU A 68 4.67 21.20 33.30
N ARG A 69 5.88 21.35 32.75
CA ARG A 69 6.18 22.33 31.70
C ARG A 69 5.30 22.11 30.47
N ASP A 70 5.20 20.85 30.03
CA ASP A 70 4.51 20.49 28.80
C ASP A 70 2.99 20.54 29.02
N SER A 71 2.52 20.09 30.19
CA SER A 71 1.11 20.20 30.58
C SER A 71 0.65 21.66 30.63
N ARG A 72 1.48 22.55 31.22
CA ARG A 72 1.19 23.99 31.28
C ARG A 72 1.24 24.64 29.91
N LEU A 73 2.16 24.20 29.04
CA LEU A 73 2.26 24.68 27.67
C LEU A 73 1.00 24.30 26.87
N LEU A 74 0.54 23.05 26.96
CA LEU A 74 -0.68 22.60 26.28
C LEU A 74 -1.93 23.30 26.83
N LEU A 75 -2.01 23.46 28.16
CA LEU A 75 -3.13 24.17 28.79
C LEU A 75 -3.17 25.65 28.38
N GLY A 76 -2.02 26.32 28.32
CA GLY A 76 -1.95 27.72 27.92
C GLY A 76 -2.32 27.98 26.45
N THR A 77 -2.22 26.95 25.61
CA THR A 77 -2.31 27.10 24.15
C THR A 77 -3.66 26.66 23.61
N TYR A 78 -4.21 25.55 24.12
CA TYR A 78 -5.50 25.02 23.68
C TYR A 78 -6.59 25.04 24.76
N GLY A 79 -6.24 25.35 26.01
CA GLY A 79 -7.19 25.52 27.12
C GLY A 79 -7.77 24.23 27.70
N ASP A 80 -8.02 23.21 26.88
CA ASP A 80 -8.55 21.92 27.34
C ASP A 80 -7.96 20.75 26.54
N ARG A 81 -7.95 19.56 27.14
CA ARG A 81 -7.43 18.33 26.52
C ARG A 81 -8.17 18.00 25.22
N THR A 82 -9.48 18.23 25.17
CA THR A 82 -10.29 17.95 23.98
C THR A 82 -9.84 18.79 22.79
N ASN A 83 -9.56 20.07 23.03
CA ASN A 83 -9.05 20.98 22.00
C ASN A 83 -7.66 20.59 21.52
N VAL A 84 -6.80 20.09 22.41
CA VAL A 84 -5.48 19.54 22.02
C VAL A 84 -5.65 18.37 21.07
N THR A 85 -6.50 17.39 21.42
CA THR A 85 -6.76 16.23 20.55
C THR A 85 -7.33 16.65 19.20
N ASN A 86 -8.28 17.59 19.17
CA ASN A 86 -8.86 18.09 17.93
C ASN A 86 -7.82 18.79 17.04
N ALA A 87 -6.95 19.62 17.61
CA ALA A 87 -5.89 20.30 16.87
C ALA A 87 -4.89 19.31 16.26
N ILE A 88 -4.52 18.26 17.02
CA ILE A 88 -3.65 17.18 16.55
C ILE A 88 -4.34 16.42 15.40
N SER A 89 -5.58 15.99 15.57
CA SER A 89 -6.31 15.25 14.53
C SER A 89 -6.48 16.06 13.24
N LEU A 90 -6.70 17.36 13.33
CA LEU A 90 -6.76 18.25 12.16
C LEU A 90 -5.42 18.33 11.42
N ARG A 91 -4.31 18.36 12.17
CA ARG A 91 -2.96 18.37 11.61
C ARG A 91 -2.63 17.03 10.94
N GLU A 92 -2.87 15.92 11.63
CA GLU A 92 -2.65 14.56 11.13
C GLU A 92 -3.46 14.27 9.84
N MET A 93 -4.69 14.78 9.76
CA MET A 93 -5.53 14.66 8.55
C MET A 93 -4.86 15.28 7.31
N VAL A 94 -4.00 16.27 7.52
CA VAL A 94 -3.45 17.11 6.44
C VAL A 94 -1.95 16.84 6.19
N ASP A 95 -1.29 16.03 7.02
CA ASP A 95 0.13 15.68 6.86
C ASP A 95 0.47 15.09 5.48
N ASN A 96 -0.48 14.40 4.82
CA ASN A 96 -0.30 13.80 3.49
C ASN A 96 -0.92 14.60 2.33
N CYS A 97 -1.56 15.75 2.60
CA CYS A 97 -2.32 16.51 1.60
C CYS A 97 -1.53 17.65 0.93
N GLY A 98 -0.23 17.80 1.26
CA GLY A 98 0.69 18.78 0.68
C GLY A 98 0.84 20.08 1.50
N GLU A 99 1.95 20.79 1.31
CA GLU A 99 2.36 21.95 2.14
C GLU A 99 1.33 23.09 2.22
N TYR A 100 0.52 23.27 1.17
CA TYR A 100 -0.51 24.31 1.14
C TYR A 100 -1.60 24.05 2.19
N MET A 101 -2.11 22.82 2.25
CA MET A 101 -3.17 22.47 3.20
C MET A 101 -2.64 22.50 4.64
N ILE A 102 -1.39 22.08 4.86
CA ILE A 102 -0.75 22.14 6.19
C ILE A 102 -0.72 23.59 6.69
N LYS A 103 -0.32 24.55 5.83
CA LYS A 103 -0.34 25.97 6.17
C LYS A 103 -1.75 26.50 6.48
N VAL A 104 -2.76 26.08 5.72
CA VAL A 104 -4.15 26.50 5.97
C VAL A 104 -4.64 26.02 7.34
N VAL A 105 -4.31 24.79 7.74
CA VAL A 105 -4.67 24.27 9.07
C VAL A 105 -3.89 25.00 10.17
N ASP A 106 -2.60 25.24 9.96
CA ASP A 106 -1.77 25.97 10.94
C ASP A 106 -2.24 27.42 11.12
N ASP A 107 -2.62 28.10 10.04
CA ASP A 107 -3.17 29.47 10.09
C ASP A 107 -4.55 29.50 10.76
N LEU A 108 -5.37 28.46 10.57
CA LEU A 108 -6.64 28.29 11.28
C LEU A 108 -6.41 28.08 12.79
N LEU A 109 -5.50 27.19 13.16
CA LEU A 109 -5.17 26.93 14.57
C LEU A 109 -4.54 28.15 15.22
N ASP A 110 -3.71 28.91 14.51
CA ASP A 110 -3.18 30.20 14.97
C ASP A 110 -4.31 31.22 15.17
N THR A 111 -5.30 31.28 14.29
CA THR A 111 -6.45 32.18 14.44
C THR A 111 -7.27 31.82 15.68
N LEU A 112 -7.45 30.53 15.97
CA LEU A 112 -8.21 30.06 17.14
C LEU A 112 -7.44 30.20 18.46
N THR A 113 -6.11 30.19 18.41
CA THR A 113 -5.22 30.27 19.59
C THR A 113 -4.54 31.62 19.75
N ASN A 114 -4.94 32.64 18.97
CA ASN A 114 -4.30 33.95 18.93
C ASN A 114 -2.77 33.90 18.69
N GLY A 115 -2.32 32.94 17.87
CA GLY A 115 -0.91 32.73 17.50
C GLY A 115 -0.07 31.95 18.51
N GLU A 116 -0.68 31.43 19.58
CA GLU A 116 0.01 30.59 20.57
C GLU A 116 0.30 29.18 20.03
N HIS A 117 -0.48 28.67 19.07
CA HIS A 117 -0.23 27.38 18.40
C HIS A 117 1.16 27.34 17.74
N ARG A 118 1.45 28.26 16.81
CA ARG A 118 2.76 28.34 16.14
C ARG A 118 3.91 28.61 17.11
N ARG A 119 3.67 29.34 18.19
CA ARG A 119 4.68 29.57 19.23
C ARG A 119 5.03 28.27 19.95
N THR A 120 4.03 27.44 20.20
CA THR A 120 4.15 26.13 20.85
C THR A 120 4.87 25.14 19.96
N ILE A 121 4.49 25.06 18.69
CA ILE A 121 5.19 24.25 17.69
C ILE A 121 6.67 24.65 17.63
N LYS A 122 6.98 25.95 17.53
CA LYS A 122 8.38 26.43 17.54
C LYS A 122 9.15 26.11 18.83
N ALA A 123 8.46 26.07 19.97
CA ALA A 123 9.06 25.70 21.25
C ALA A 123 9.29 24.19 21.38
N LEU A 124 8.53 23.37 20.66
CA LEU A 124 8.69 21.93 20.56
C LEU A 124 9.74 21.53 19.50
N GLU A 125 9.93 22.33 18.45
CA GLU A 125 10.87 22.11 17.33
C GLU A 125 12.36 22.39 17.66
N THR A 126 12.74 22.56 18.93
CA THR A 126 14.15 22.79 19.30
C THR A 126 14.92 21.48 19.55
N ASP A 127 16.00 21.32 18.78
CA ASP A 127 17.23 20.50 18.94
C ASP A 127 17.47 19.25 18.05
N ALA A 128 16.53 18.75 17.23
CA ALA A 128 16.83 17.60 16.33
C ALA A 128 16.44 17.76 14.85
N ASP A 129 15.37 18.49 14.51
CA ASP A 129 14.73 18.36 13.19
C ASP A 129 15.03 19.46 12.17
N LYS A 130 15.92 20.41 12.47
CA LYS A 130 16.25 21.51 11.55
C LYS A 130 17.09 21.09 10.34
N SER A 131 17.62 19.87 10.29
CA SER A 131 18.49 19.39 9.19
C SER A 131 17.76 18.78 7.99
N SER A 132 16.48 18.41 8.11
CA SER A 132 15.75 17.69 7.04
C SER A 132 14.99 18.61 6.08
N VAL A 133 14.51 19.77 6.55
CA VAL A 133 13.61 20.65 5.77
C VAL A 133 14.36 21.48 4.70
N SER A 134 15.66 21.72 4.88
CA SER A 134 16.45 22.55 3.94
C SER A 134 16.83 21.83 2.64
N GLN A 135 16.70 20.51 2.54
CA GLN A 135 17.09 19.76 1.33
C GLN A 135 16.02 19.76 0.22
N MET A 136 14.74 19.99 0.52
CA MET A 136 13.68 19.96 -0.50
C MET A 136 13.60 21.21 -1.38
N LYS A 137 14.10 22.37 -0.92
CA LYS A 137 13.97 23.64 -1.69
C LYS A 137 14.78 23.69 -2.97
N ASN A 138 15.79 22.83 -3.14
CA ASN A 138 16.68 22.83 -4.32
C ASN A 138 16.20 21.93 -5.47
N ALA A 139 15.07 21.23 -5.34
CA ALA A 139 14.57 20.31 -6.36
C ALA A 139 13.59 20.94 -7.38
N VAL A 140 13.22 22.21 -7.20
CA VAL A 140 12.20 22.90 -8.01
C VAL A 140 12.70 23.31 -9.41
N ASP A 141 14.02 23.41 -9.62
CA ASP A 141 14.59 24.03 -10.83
C ASP A 141 14.81 23.10 -12.05
N LYS A 142 14.44 21.81 -11.98
CA LYS A 142 14.52 20.89 -13.14
C LYS A 142 13.36 19.90 -13.20
N ILE A 143 12.15 20.42 -13.27
CA ILE A 143 10.96 19.59 -13.50
C ILE A 143 10.85 19.29 -15.00
N ASP A 144 11.12 18.04 -15.38
CA ASP A 144 10.83 17.55 -16.72
C ASP A 144 9.32 17.31 -16.86
N LEU A 145 8.63 18.24 -17.51
CA LEU A 145 7.18 18.21 -17.75
C LEU A 145 6.73 16.94 -18.48
N ASN A 146 7.57 16.33 -19.33
CA ASN A 146 7.22 15.07 -19.99
C ASN A 146 7.17 13.91 -19.01
N LYS A 147 8.13 13.86 -18.07
CA LYS A 147 8.17 12.81 -17.06
C LYS A 147 6.97 12.91 -16.14
N LEU A 148 6.65 14.12 -15.67
CA LEU A 148 5.45 14.34 -14.83
C LEU A 148 4.15 13.94 -15.53
N LEU A 149 3.99 14.28 -16.81
CA LEU A 149 2.79 13.89 -17.55
C LEU A 149 2.67 12.37 -17.71
N ASN A 150 3.79 11.68 -17.94
CA ASN A 150 3.77 10.21 -18.01
C ASN A 150 3.45 9.58 -16.64
N ASP A 151 3.94 10.14 -15.54
CA ASP A 151 3.62 9.70 -14.19
C ASP A 151 2.12 9.91 -13.90
N VAL A 152 1.55 11.06 -14.29
CA VAL A 152 0.11 11.32 -14.17
C VAL A 152 -0.71 10.39 -15.07
N GLU A 153 -0.29 10.14 -16.31
CA GLU A 153 -0.96 9.19 -17.21
C GLU A 153 -0.97 7.76 -16.61
N SER A 154 0.02 7.38 -15.80
CA SER A 154 0.04 6.06 -15.15
C SER A 154 -1.09 5.87 -14.14
N LEU A 155 -1.61 6.96 -13.56
CA LEU A 155 -2.73 6.96 -12.62
C LEU A 155 -4.06 6.53 -13.27
N GLU A 156 -4.15 6.52 -14.60
CA GLU A 156 -5.28 5.92 -15.33
C GLU A 156 -5.51 4.46 -14.92
N ASN A 157 -4.44 3.72 -14.61
CA ASN A 157 -4.52 2.32 -14.17
C ASN A 157 -5.33 2.16 -12.88
N ILE A 158 -5.33 3.20 -12.03
CA ILE A 158 -6.02 3.25 -10.73
C ILE A 158 -7.43 3.86 -10.89
N GLY A 159 -7.81 4.24 -12.12
CA GLY A 159 -9.13 4.77 -12.45
C GLY A 159 -9.27 6.29 -12.31
N ILE A 160 -8.15 7.02 -12.27
CA ILE A 160 -8.15 8.49 -12.29
C ILE A 160 -8.31 8.97 -13.74
N ASP A 161 -9.20 9.93 -13.98
CA ASP A 161 -9.37 10.54 -15.30
C ASP A 161 -8.17 11.43 -15.63
N VAL A 162 -7.43 11.05 -16.68
CA VAL A 162 -6.23 11.74 -17.16
C VAL A 162 -6.46 12.38 -18.53
N SER A 163 -7.70 12.47 -19.01
CA SER A 163 -8.02 13.03 -20.34
C SER A 163 -7.41 14.42 -20.58
N PHE A 164 -7.30 15.23 -19.52
CA PHE A 164 -6.69 16.56 -19.56
C PHE A 164 -5.19 16.57 -19.94
N THR A 165 -4.44 15.48 -19.70
CA THR A 165 -3.00 15.42 -20.03
C THR A 165 -2.76 15.53 -21.53
N SER A 166 -3.72 15.06 -22.33
CA SER A 166 -3.70 15.17 -23.79
C SER A 166 -3.78 16.62 -24.26
N ASP A 167 -4.56 17.46 -23.58
CA ASP A 167 -4.69 18.88 -23.92
C ASP A 167 -3.45 19.67 -23.50
N ILE A 168 -2.89 19.36 -22.32
CA ILE A 168 -1.62 19.94 -21.87
C ILE A 168 -0.49 19.60 -22.85
N ARG A 169 -0.40 18.34 -23.30
CA ARG A 169 0.62 17.90 -24.26
C ARG A 169 0.53 18.70 -25.58
N LYS A 170 -0.68 19.00 -26.05
CA LYS A 170 -0.91 19.84 -27.24
C LYS A 170 -0.53 21.30 -27.01
N LEU A 171 -0.93 21.89 -25.89
CA LEU A 171 -0.64 23.30 -25.55
C LEU A 171 0.87 23.56 -25.48
N TYR A 172 1.62 22.65 -24.86
CA TYR A 172 3.08 22.79 -24.67
C TYR A 172 3.93 22.16 -25.79
N LYS A 173 3.30 21.66 -26.87
CA LYS A 173 3.96 20.99 -28.01
C LYS A 173 4.96 19.90 -27.57
N LEU A 174 4.59 19.14 -26.54
CA LEU A 174 5.44 18.09 -25.98
C LEU A 174 5.37 16.85 -26.90
N GLN A 175 6.52 16.33 -27.32
CA GLN A 175 6.59 15.12 -28.13
C GLN A 175 6.07 13.91 -27.34
N THR A 176 5.25 13.08 -27.97
CA THR A 176 4.96 11.74 -27.46
C THR A 176 6.25 10.93 -27.50
N VAL A 177 6.73 10.48 -26.35
CA VAL A 177 7.94 9.66 -26.25
C VAL A 177 7.70 8.40 -27.09
N GLN A 178 8.56 8.13 -28.08
CA GLN A 178 8.48 6.89 -28.84
C GLN A 178 8.57 5.71 -27.89
N GLU A 179 7.63 4.76 -28.01
CA GLU A 179 7.59 3.53 -27.21
C GLU A 179 8.83 2.67 -27.50
N THR A 180 9.91 2.94 -26.77
CA THR A 180 11.08 2.07 -26.75
C THR A 180 10.67 0.76 -26.08
N ARG A 181 11.25 -0.38 -26.48
CA ARG A 181 10.99 -1.69 -25.85
C ARG A 181 11.14 -1.65 -24.32
N GLN A 182 12.12 -0.91 -23.81
CA GLN A 182 12.28 -0.71 -22.37
C GLN A 182 11.13 0.10 -21.76
N ALA A 183 10.61 1.10 -22.48
CA ALA A 183 9.48 1.91 -22.01
C ALA A 183 8.19 1.09 -21.93
N THR A 184 7.95 0.18 -22.88
CA THR A 184 6.78 -0.72 -22.82
C THR A 184 6.90 -1.72 -21.68
N LEU A 185 8.09 -2.29 -21.44
CA LEU A 185 8.35 -3.14 -20.27
C LEU A 185 8.17 -2.39 -18.95
N ASN A 186 8.71 -1.18 -18.84
CA ASN A 186 8.55 -0.34 -17.66
C ASN A 186 7.07 -0.04 -17.40
N LYS A 187 6.30 0.29 -18.45
CA LYS A 187 4.85 0.52 -18.35
C LYS A 187 4.10 -0.72 -17.87
N THR A 188 4.47 -1.91 -18.36
CA THR A 188 3.91 -3.18 -17.85
C THR A 188 4.29 -3.43 -16.39
N GLY A 189 5.52 -3.13 -15.99
CA GLY A 189 5.95 -3.23 -14.59
C GLY A 189 5.16 -2.32 -13.64
N VAL A 190 4.86 -1.09 -14.07
CA VAL A 190 3.99 -0.17 -13.33
C VAL A 190 2.57 -0.75 -13.23
N MET A 191 1.97 -1.22 -14.34
CA MET A 191 0.64 -1.85 -14.31
C MET A 191 0.55 -3.06 -13.36
N ILE A 192 1.60 -3.89 -13.28
CA ILE A 192 1.66 -5.03 -12.34
C ILE A 192 1.71 -4.52 -10.90
N SER A 193 2.50 -3.49 -10.64
CA SER A 193 2.61 -2.88 -9.31
C SER A 193 1.28 -2.26 -8.87
N ASP A 194 0.59 -1.58 -9.78
CA ASP A 194 -0.73 -0.99 -9.55
C ASP A 194 -1.80 -2.08 -9.32
N LEU A 195 -1.76 -3.18 -10.08
CA LEU A 195 -2.66 -4.31 -9.89
C LEU A 195 -2.45 -4.95 -8.50
N ALA A 196 -1.19 -5.14 -8.10
CA ALA A 196 -0.86 -5.64 -6.78
C ALA A 196 -1.31 -4.67 -5.67
N LEU A 197 -1.23 -3.36 -5.90
CA LEU A 197 -1.74 -2.35 -4.97
C LEU A 197 -3.27 -2.42 -4.83
N LEU A 198 -4.02 -2.53 -5.93
CA LEU A 198 -5.48 -2.69 -5.91
C LEU A 198 -5.90 -3.96 -5.17
N GLN A 199 -5.21 -5.07 -5.44
CA GLN A 199 -5.41 -6.33 -4.71
C GLN A 199 -5.10 -6.17 -3.24
N LYS A 200 -3.95 -5.58 -2.88
CA LYS A 200 -3.56 -5.34 -1.49
C LYS A 200 -4.60 -4.48 -0.76
N ASN A 201 -5.09 -3.41 -1.39
CA ASN A 201 -6.10 -2.54 -0.79
C ASN A 201 -7.42 -3.28 -0.55
N ARG A 202 -7.83 -4.14 -1.49
CA ARG A 202 -9.00 -5.02 -1.32
C ARG A 202 -8.80 -6.05 -0.21
N LEU A 203 -7.62 -6.66 -0.14
CA LEU A 203 -7.31 -7.69 0.87
C LEU A 203 -7.09 -7.10 2.27
N ASN A 204 -6.61 -5.86 2.35
CA ASN A 204 -6.36 -5.12 3.60
C ASN A 204 -7.58 -4.34 4.11
N SER A 205 -8.72 -4.40 3.42
CA SER A 205 -9.96 -3.80 3.94
C SER A 205 -10.34 -4.47 5.27
N VAL A 206 -11.14 -3.78 6.09
CA VAL A 206 -11.62 -4.31 7.38
C VAL A 206 -12.11 -5.74 7.20
N PRO A 207 -11.54 -6.72 7.94
CA PRO A 207 -11.84 -8.12 7.69
C PRO A 207 -13.34 -8.38 7.93
N PRO A 208 -14.04 -9.03 6.98
CA PRO A 208 -15.41 -9.46 7.19
C PRO A 208 -15.46 -10.47 8.35
N THR A 209 -16.63 -10.62 8.98
CA THR A 209 -16.85 -11.49 10.15
C THR A 209 -16.35 -12.92 9.92
N THR A 210 -16.38 -13.40 8.68
CA THR A 210 -15.73 -14.64 8.26
C THR A 210 -14.84 -14.41 7.03
N LEU A 211 -13.67 -15.06 6.95
CA LEU A 211 -12.76 -14.99 5.79
C LEU A 211 -13.42 -15.45 4.48
N THR A 212 -14.56 -16.14 4.57
CA THR A 212 -15.38 -16.62 3.45
C THR A 212 -16.07 -15.47 2.70
N GLU A 213 -16.25 -14.31 3.32
CA GLU A 213 -16.98 -13.15 2.76
C GLU A 213 -16.05 -12.06 2.19
N GLN A 214 -14.86 -12.44 1.73
CA GLN A 214 -13.94 -11.46 1.12
C GLN A 214 -14.59 -10.79 -0.10
N PRO A 215 -14.52 -9.45 -0.22
CA PRO A 215 -15.11 -8.75 -1.36
C PRO A 215 -14.52 -9.24 -2.69
N PRO A 216 -15.36 -9.42 -3.73
CA PRO A 216 -14.90 -9.83 -5.05
C PRO A 216 -14.00 -8.73 -5.68
N PRO A 217 -13.19 -9.09 -6.69
CA PRO A 217 -12.39 -8.12 -7.44
C PRO A 217 -13.24 -6.99 -8.03
N SER A 218 -12.71 -5.78 -7.95
CA SER A 218 -13.34 -4.61 -8.58
C SER A 218 -13.31 -4.73 -10.12
N SER A 219 -14.25 -4.09 -10.80
CA SER A 219 -14.25 -4.01 -12.27
C SER A 219 -12.96 -3.41 -12.83
N GLN A 220 -12.40 -2.42 -12.13
CA GLN A 220 -11.12 -1.79 -12.49
C GLN A 220 -9.94 -2.77 -12.36
N GLU A 221 -9.90 -3.54 -11.27
CA GLU A 221 -8.90 -4.59 -11.05
C GLU A 221 -8.95 -5.64 -12.16
N LEU A 222 -10.17 -6.08 -12.52
CA LEU A 222 -10.38 -7.08 -13.57
C LEU A 222 -9.98 -6.54 -14.96
N ASN A 223 -10.32 -5.28 -15.26
CA ASN A 223 -9.92 -4.64 -16.51
C ASN A 223 -8.39 -4.48 -16.60
N LEU A 224 -7.74 -4.04 -15.50
CA LEU A 224 -6.28 -3.91 -15.45
C LEU A 224 -5.60 -5.27 -15.57
N ALA A 225 -6.11 -6.30 -14.90
CA ALA A 225 -5.61 -7.68 -15.00
C ALA A 225 -5.67 -8.20 -16.44
N ASN A 226 -6.80 -8.02 -17.13
CA ASN A 226 -6.95 -8.40 -18.54
C ASN A 226 -5.98 -7.61 -19.45
N LYS A 227 -5.81 -6.30 -19.19
CA LYS A 227 -4.87 -5.45 -19.93
C LYS A 227 -3.42 -5.93 -19.75
N VAL A 228 -3.03 -6.24 -18.51
CA VAL A 228 -1.70 -6.79 -18.17
C VAL A 228 -1.49 -8.14 -18.86
N GLN A 229 -2.47 -9.05 -18.78
CA GLN A 229 -2.42 -10.35 -19.43
C GLN A 229 -2.23 -10.22 -20.95
N GLY A 230 -3.01 -9.36 -21.61
CA GLY A 230 -2.89 -9.12 -23.04
C GLY A 230 -1.53 -8.55 -23.43
N LYS A 231 -0.99 -7.60 -22.65
CA LYS A 231 0.34 -7.03 -22.89
C LYS A 231 1.46 -8.06 -22.70
N LEU A 232 1.44 -8.83 -21.62
CA LEU A 232 2.42 -9.90 -21.38
C LEU A 232 2.36 -10.96 -22.47
N HIS A 233 1.15 -11.37 -22.88
CA HIS A 233 0.98 -12.31 -23.99
C HIS A 233 1.62 -11.79 -25.27
N SER A 234 1.35 -10.53 -25.63
CA SER A 234 1.95 -9.91 -26.83
C SER A 234 3.48 -9.82 -26.75
N GLN A 235 4.03 -9.51 -25.56
CA GLN A 235 5.47 -9.43 -25.35
C GLN A 235 6.14 -10.80 -25.46
N ILE A 236 5.57 -11.84 -24.85
CA ILE A 236 6.09 -13.20 -24.93
C ILE A 236 6.01 -13.70 -26.38
N ALA A 237 4.88 -13.52 -27.05
CA ALA A 237 4.69 -13.97 -28.43
C ALA A 237 5.64 -13.28 -29.44
N GLN A 238 5.95 -11.99 -29.23
CA GLN A 238 6.81 -11.24 -30.15
C GLN A 238 8.31 -11.45 -29.89
N TYR A 239 8.72 -11.61 -28.63
CA TYR A 239 10.13 -11.51 -28.26
C TYR A 239 10.74 -12.78 -27.67
N ALA A 240 9.92 -13.73 -27.20
CA ALA A 240 10.43 -14.96 -26.59
C ALA A 240 10.33 -16.15 -27.55
N LYS A 241 11.45 -16.83 -27.78
CA LYS A 241 11.43 -18.17 -28.38
C LYS A 241 10.88 -19.16 -27.35
N PRO A 242 10.08 -20.19 -27.73
CA PRO A 242 9.52 -21.14 -26.78
C PRO A 242 10.54 -21.78 -25.81
N GLY A 243 11.75 -22.07 -26.31
CA GLY A 243 12.85 -22.62 -25.50
C GLY A 243 13.49 -21.65 -24.49
N ASN A 244 13.18 -20.35 -24.57
CA ASN A 244 13.64 -19.35 -23.60
C ASN A 244 12.58 -19.05 -22.52
N VAL A 245 11.35 -19.53 -22.68
CA VAL A 245 10.25 -19.29 -21.74
C VAL A 245 10.24 -20.35 -20.63
N ILE A 246 10.73 -21.55 -20.92
CA ILE A 246 10.70 -22.70 -20.01
C ILE A 246 12.11 -23.24 -19.83
N SER A 247 12.52 -23.47 -18.58
CA SER A 247 13.80 -24.13 -18.27
C SER A 247 13.66 -25.66 -18.36
N PRO A 248 14.72 -26.39 -18.79
CA PRO A 248 14.69 -27.85 -18.84
C PRO A 248 14.25 -28.53 -17.53
N PRO A 249 14.66 -28.08 -16.33
CA PRO A 249 14.21 -28.68 -15.07
C PRO A 249 12.69 -28.59 -14.85
N VAL A 250 12.04 -27.51 -15.30
CA VAL A 250 10.58 -27.37 -15.21
C VAL A 250 9.88 -28.37 -16.13
N ILE A 251 10.46 -28.67 -17.30
CA ILE A 251 9.96 -29.71 -18.20
C ILE A 251 10.13 -31.08 -17.54
N HIS A 252 11.28 -31.35 -16.93
CA HIS A 252 11.55 -32.63 -16.26
C HIS A 252 10.56 -32.87 -15.11
N ASN A 253 10.35 -31.87 -14.25
CA ASN A 253 9.36 -31.94 -13.18
C ASN A 253 7.92 -32.12 -13.71
N ALA A 254 7.57 -31.43 -14.80
CA ALA A 254 6.24 -31.56 -15.40
C ALA A 254 6.01 -32.93 -16.07
N VAL A 255 7.07 -33.55 -16.59
CA VAL A 255 7.05 -34.90 -17.17
C VAL A 255 7.17 -35.98 -16.08
N GLY A 256 7.52 -35.61 -14.85
CA GLY A 256 7.67 -36.53 -13.72
C GLY A 256 9.04 -37.22 -13.67
N LEU A 257 10.05 -36.67 -14.33
CA LEU A 257 11.44 -37.14 -14.25
C LEU A 257 12.09 -36.51 -13.02
N ASN A 258 12.38 -37.34 -12.01
CA ASN A 258 13.20 -36.92 -10.88
C ASN A 258 14.68 -36.92 -11.31
N GLU A 259 15.56 -36.17 -10.64
CA GLU A 259 16.99 -36.13 -10.99
C GLU A 259 17.64 -37.53 -11.01
N GLU A 260 17.13 -38.48 -10.22
CA GLU A 260 17.57 -39.88 -10.20
C GLU A 260 17.21 -40.67 -11.48
N ASP A 261 16.13 -40.30 -12.19
CA ASP A 261 15.68 -40.95 -13.43
C ASP A 261 16.46 -40.45 -14.67
N ILE A 262 17.11 -39.28 -14.56
CA ILE A 262 17.87 -38.65 -15.65
C ILE A 262 19.22 -39.35 -15.85
N ASP A 263 19.85 -39.80 -14.76
CA ASP A 263 21.11 -40.56 -14.82
C ASP A 263 20.93 -41.92 -15.53
N LEU A 264 19.77 -42.58 -15.34
CA LEU A 264 19.38 -43.80 -16.04
C LEU A 264 19.19 -43.60 -17.56
N LEU A 265 18.68 -42.44 -17.98
CA LEU A 265 18.46 -42.12 -19.40
C LEU A 265 19.76 -41.68 -20.09
N ASN A 266 20.66 -41.00 -19.37
CA ASN A 266 21.97 -40.63 -19.90
C ASN A 266 22.87 -41.86 -20.19
N GLU A 267 22.66 -42.98 -19.49
CA GLU A 267 23.35 -44.25 -19.76
C GLU A 267 22.88 -44.89 -21.09
N PHE A 268 21.63 -44.66 -21.51
CA PHE A 268 21.06 -45.24 -22.74
C PHE A 268 21.32 -44.42 -24.01
N PHE A 269 21.56 -43.11 -23.90
CA PHE A 269 21.66 -42.19 -25.03
C PHE A 269 23.07 -41.63 -25.28
N THR A 270 24.14 -42.28 -24.80
CA THR A 270 25.51 -41.83 -25.11
C THR A 270 25.73 -41.83 -26.62
N ALA A 271 25.79 -40.64 -27.22
CA ALA A 271 26.18 -40.51 -28.62
C ALA A 271 27.62 -41.01 -28.79
N ALA A 272 27.84 -41.85 -29.81
CA ALA A 272 29.16 -42.39 -30.11
C ALA A 272 30.19 -41.24 -30.27
N PRO A 273 31.41 -41.40 -29.74
CA PRO A 273 32.44 -40.38 -29.85
C PRO A 273 32.74 -40.08 -31.33
N PRO A 274 33.06 -38.82 -31.68
CA PRO A 274 33.35 -38.46 -33.06
C PRO A 274 34.58 -39.22 -33.54
N THR A 275 34.40 -40.08 -34.55
CA THR A 275 35.47 -40.76 -35.25
C THR A 275 36.37 -39.72 -35.92
N THR A 276 37.54 -39.47 -35.36
CA THR A 276 38.60 -38.69 -36.00
C THR A 276 39.09 -39.48 -37.21
N VAL A 277 38.66 -39.06 -38.40
CA VAL A 277 39.22 -39.55 -39.66
C VAL A 277 40.54 -38.83 -39.89
N VAL A 278 41.59 -39.62 -40.06
CA VAL A 278 42.99 -39.23 -40.34
C VAL A 278 43.10 -38.35 -41.58
#